data_AF-A0A7L3BJB3-F1
#
_entry.id   AF-A0A7L3BJB3-F1
#
_cell.length_a   1.000
_cell.length_b   1.000
_cell.length_c   1.000
_cell.angle_alpha   90.00
_cell.angle_beta   90.00
_cell.angle_gamma   90.00
#
_symmetry.space_group_name_H-M   'P 1'
#
loop_
_entity.id
_entity.type
_entity.pdbx_description
1 polymer ?
#
loop_
_entity_poly.entity_id
_entity_poly.type
_entity_poly.pdbx_seq_one_letter_code
_entity_poly.pdbx_strand_id
1 'polypeptide(L)'
;FTLISLLLLNRKEFFEGCKAINADSIDGICARFPSLLNEAKQEDKFKDLYRFTFQFGLDSEEGQRSLHREIAIALWKLVFTQNKPPILDQWLHFLIENPSGIKGISRDTWNMFLNFTQVIGPDLSNYSEDEAWPSLFDTFVEWEMERRKKEEETKSITSLDTEDLCEEEQT
;
A
#
# COMPACT_ATOMS: atom_id res chain seq x y z
N PHE A 1 -0.07 -20.30 -20.68
CA PHE A 1 0.33 -19.91 -19.31
C PHE A 1 1.79 -19.53 -19.36
N THR A 2 2.10 -18.29 -19.73
CA THR A 2 3.46 -17.74 -19.58
C THR A 2 3.36 -16.72 -18.48
N LEU A 3 4.11 -17.00 -17.42
CA LEU A 3 4.06 -16.29 -16.16
C LEU A 3 4.77 -14.94 -16.31
N ILE A 4 4.10 -13.90 -15.83
CA ILE A 4 4.67 -12.57 -15.66
C ILE A 4 5.71 -12.69 -14.54
N SER A 5 6.99 -12.52 -14.86
CA SER A 5 8.05 -12.38 -13.88
C SER A 5 8.51 -10.92 -13.87
N LEU A 6 8.75 -10.36 -12.68
CA LEU A 6 8.99 -8.93 -12.42
C LEU A 6 10.08 -8.29 -13.32
N LEU A 7 10.97 -9.10 -13.90
CA LEU A 7 12.13 -8.67 -14.68
C LEU A 7 12.17 -9.24 -16.10
N LEU A 8 11.18 -10.04 -16.51
CA LEU A 8 11.18 -10.72 -17.80
C LEU A 8 9.91 -10.40 -18.58
N LEU A 9 10.09 -9.76 -19.74
CA LEU A 9 9.07 -9.65 -20.77
C LEU A 9 9.39 -10.66 -21.85
N ASN A 10 8.53 -11.65 -22.06
CA ASN A 10 8.72 -12.54 -23.19
C ASN A 10 8.35 -11.85 -24.51
N ARG A 11 8.82 -12.40 -25.64
CA ARG A 11 8.58 -11.82 -26.96
C ARG A 11 7.09 -11.57 -27.21
N LYS A 12 6.21 -12.47 -26.79
CA LYS A 12 4.77 -12.33 -27.03
C LYS A 12 4.20 -11.14 -26.26
N GLU A 13 4.48 -11.04 -24.97
CA GLU A 13 4.06 -9.93 -24.10
C GLU A 13 4.56 -8.59 -24.60
N PHE A 14 5.83 -8.52 -25.03
CA PHE A 14 6.40 -7.29 -25.55
C PHE A 14 5.67 -6.83 -26.83
N PHE A 15 5.50 -7.72 -27.81
CA PHE A 15 4.84 -7.39 -29.07
C PHE A 15 3.35 -7.07 -28.88
N GLU A 16 2.65 -7.84 -28.05
CA GLU A 16 1.23 -7.60 -27.75
C GLU A 16 1.03 -6.30 -26.96
N GLY A 17 1.89 -6.01 -25.98
CA GLY A 17 1.86 -4.77 -25.21
C GLY A 17 2.11 -3.54 -26.08
N CYS A 18 3.14 -3.57 -26.92
CA CYS A 18 3.44 -2.50 -27.89
C CYS A 18 2.28 -2.26 -28.84
N LYS A 19 1.67 -3.33 -29.36
CA LYS A 19 0.49 -3.24 -30.23
C LYS A 19 -0.73 -2.66 -29.49
N ALA A 20 -0.96 -3.05 -28.24
CA ALA A 20 -2.08 -2.57 -27.43
C ALA A 20 -2.01 -1.06 -27.17
N ILE A 21 -0.81 -0.52 -26.97
CA ILE A 21 -0.60 0.92 -26.81
C ILE A 21 -0.33 1.66 -28.13
N ASN A 22 -0.42 0.96 -29.27
CA ASN A 22 -0.15 1.49 -30.60
C ASN A 22 1.17 2.28 -30.67
N ALA A 23 2.26 1.61 -30.29
CA ALA A 23 3.63 2.11 -30.34
C ALA A 23 4.58 1.04 -30.88
N ASP A 24 5.51 1.43 -31.75
CA ASP A 24 6.52 0.56 -32.38
C ASP A 24 7.96 1.09 -32.19
N SER A 25 8.12 2.15 -31.39
CA SER A 25 9.39 2.82 -31.09
C SER A 25 9.42 3.26 -29.62
N ILE A 26 10.62 3.47 -29.08
CA ILE A 26 10.80 3.98 -27.71
C ILE A 26 10.09 5.32 -27.53
N ASP A 27 10.25 6.24 -28.48
CA ASP A 27 9.56 7.53 -28.44
C ASP A 27 8.05 7.37 -28.49
N GLY A 28 7.54 6.43 -29.28
CA GLY A 28 6.13 6.06 -29.31
C GLY A 28 5.61 5.57 -27.96
N ILE A 29 6.39 4.73 -27.25
CA ILE A 29 6.04 4.26 -25.89
C ILE A 29 6.00 5.45 -24.92
N CYS A 30 7.05 6.28 -24.92
CA CYS A 30 7.14 7.46 -24.06
C CYS A 30 5.96 8.42 -24.26
N ALA A 31 5.54 8.62 -25.52
CA ALA A 31 4.40 9.46 -25.86
C ALA A 31 3.06 8.93 -25.32
N ARG A 32 2.96 7.63 -24.98
CA ARG A 32 1.74 7.04 -24.39
C ARG A 32 1.64 7.18 -22.88
N PHE A 33 2.74 7.48 -22.17
CA PHE A 33 2.72 7.56 -20.70
C PHE A 33 1.63 8.49 -20.14
N PRO A 34 1.42 9.72 -20.65
CA PRO A 34 0.36 10.58 -20.12
C PRO A 34 -1.03 9.95 -20.22
N SER A 35 -1.32 9.27 -21.33
CA SER A 35 -2.60 8.58 -21.53
C SER A 35 -2.76 7.40 -20.59
N LEU A 36 -1.70 6.60 -20.41
CA LEU A 36 -1.71 5.43 -19.52
C LEU A 36 -1.87 5.84 -18.05
N LEU A 37 -1.20 6.92 -17.63
CA LEU A 37 -1.37 7.49 -16.30
C LEU A 37 -2.81 7.94 -16.08
N ASN A 38 -3.43 8.59 -17.07
CA ASN A 38 -4.83 9.02 -16.97
C ASN A 38 -5.81 7.84 -16.98
N GLU A 39 -5.56 6.80 -17.77
CA GLU A 39 -6.34 5.56 -17.77
C GLU A 39 -6.28 4.87 -16.40
N ALA A 40 -5.10 4.78 -15.79
CA ALA A 40 -4.90 4.18 -14.48
C ALA A 40 -5.59 4.91 -13.32
N LYS A 41 -6.11 6.13 -13.53
CA LYS A 41 -6.95 6.84 -12.54
C LYS A 41 -8.41 6.41 -12.58
N GLN A 42 -8.88 5.82 -13.68
CA GLN A 42 -10.26 5.37 -13.80
C GLN A 42 -10.48 4.19 -12.84
N GLU A 43 -11.59 4.19 -12.10
CA GLU A 43 -11.80 3.26 -10.99
C GLU A 43 -11.68 1.78 -11.40
N ASP A 44 -12.34 1.38 -12.48
CA ASP A 44 -12.29 -0.01 -12.96
C ASP A 44 -10.88 -0.40 -13.42
N LYS A 45 -10.19 0.51 -14.11
CA LYS A 45 -8.82 0.31 -14.58
C LYS A 45 -7.83 0.25 -13.42
N PHE A 46 -8.05 1.04 -12.38
CA PHE A 46 -7.26 1.00 -11.17
C PHE A 46 -7.47 -0.32 -10.42
N LYS A 47 -8.71 -0.81 -10.30
CA LYS A 47 -9.00 -2.13 -9.72
C LYS A 47 -8.29 -3.25 -10.47
N ASP A 48 -8.30 -3.23 -11.80
CA ASP A 48 -7.58 -4.20 -12.63
C ASP A 48 -6.07 -4.09 -12.44
N LEU A 49 -5.52 -2.88 -12.47
CA LEU A 49 -4.10 -2.60 -12.20
C LEU A 49 -3.69 -3.13 -10.83
N TYR A 50 -4.48 -2.85 -9.79
CA TYR A 50 -4.21 -3.28 -8.42
C TYR A 50 -4.18 -4.80 -8.26
N ARG A 51 -5.11 -5.52 -8.90
CA ARG A 51 -5.11 -7.00 -8.94
C ARG A 51 -3.93 -7.55 -9.71
N PHE A 52 -3.58 -6.91 -10.84
CA PHE A 52 -2.41 -7.25 -11.64
C PHE A 52 -1.11 -7.07 -10.84
N THR A 53 -0.96 -5.98 -10.08
CA THR A 53 0.25 -5.68 -9.30
C THR A 53 0.60 -6.81 -8.32
N PHE A 54 -0.40 -7.43 -7.68
CA PHE A 54 -0.15 -8.60 -6.84
C PHE A 54 0.44 -9.76 -7.64
N GLN A 55 -0.14 -10.07 -8.79
CA GLN A 55 0.33 -11.15 -9.64
C GLN A 55 1.72 -10.88 -10.23
N PHE A 56 2.00 -9.61 -10.55
CA PHE A 56 3.28 -9.14 -11.05
C PHE A 56 4.40 -9.28 -10.01
N GLY A 57 4.10 -9.00 -8.74
CA GLY A 57 5.05 -9.15 -7.64
C GLY A 57 5.28 -10.59 -7.16
N LEU A 58 4.43 -11.52 -7.58
CA LEU A 58 4.46 -12.89 -7.08
C LEU A 58 5.54 -13.69 -7.80
N ASP A 59 6.47 -14.27 -7.03
CA ASP A 59 7.38 -15.27 -7.58
C ASP A 59 6.62 -16.57 -7.83
N SER A 60 6.10 -16.64 -9.05
CA SER A 60 5.20 -17.68 -9.47
C SER A 60 5.94 -18.91 -10.03
N GLU A 61 7.25 -18.82 -10.24
CA GLU A 61 8.11 -19.95 -10.59
C GLU A 61 8.39 -20.84 -9.38
N GLU A 62 8.48 -20.25 -8.18
CA GLU A 62 8.68 -20.96 -6.92
C GLU A 62 7.37 -21.51 -6.31
N GLY A 63 6.22 -21.27 -6.94
CA GLY A 63 4.92 -21.70 -6.42
C GLY A 63 4.45 -20.96 -5.17
N GLN A 64 5.06 -19.80 -4.86
CA GLN A 64 4.67 -18.97 -3.74
C GLN A 64 3.24 -18.44 -3.93
N ARG A 65 2.46 -18.43 -2.85
CA ARG A 65 1.06 -17.97 -2.84
C ARG A 65 0.87 -16.61 -2.18
N SER A 66 1.95 -16.05 -1.65
CA SER A 66 1.97 -14.79 -0.91
C SER A 66 3.15 -13.97 -1.38
N LEU A 67 2.98 -12.65 -1.43
CA LEU A 67 4.06 -11.71 -1.67
C LEU A 67 4.98 -11.64 -0.45
N HIS A 68 6.29 -11.58 -0.65
CA HIS A 68 7.20 -11.18 0.42
C HIS A 68 6.81 -9.82 0.96
N ARG A 69 6.86 -9.65 2.29
CA ARG A 69 6.43 -8.42 2.98
C ARG A 69 7.06 -7.16 2.39
N GLU A 70 8.37 -7.19 2.14
CA GLU A 70 9.11 -6.06 1.58
C GLU A 70 8.67 -5.71 0.15
N ILE A 71 8.39 -6.72 -0.68
CA ILE A 71 7.85 -6.54 -2.03
C ILE A 71 6.44 -5.95 -1.96
N ALA A 72 5.58 -6.45 -1.08
CA ALA A 72 4.24 -5.90 -0.89
C ALA A 72 4.28 -4.42 -0.47
N ILE A 73 5.14 -4.04 0.46
CA ILE A 73 5.35 -2.63 0.88
C ILE A 73 5.74 -1.76 -0.32
N ALA A 74 6.71 -2.20 -1.12
CA ALA A 74 7.17 -1.46 -2.30
C ALA A 74 6.06 -1.31 -3.36
N LEU A 75 5.31 -2.39 -3.62
CA LEU A 75 4.24 -2.39 -4.60
C LEU A 75 3.03 -1.57 -4.16
N TRP A 76 2.69 -1.54 -2.87
CA TRP A 76 1.65 -0.65 -2.36
C TRP A 76 2.03 0.82 -2.51
N LYS A 77 3.28 1.19 -2.19
CA LYS A 77 3.79 2.55 -2.45
C LYS A 77 3.67 2.91 -3.93
N LEU A 78 4.00 1.97 -4.82
CA LEU A 78 3.98 2.19 -6.27
C LEU A 78 2.55 2.31 -6.82
N VAL A 79 1.65 1.37 -6.49
CA VAL A 79 0.31 1.33 -7.10
C VAL A 79 -0.54 2.52 -6.68
N PHE A 80 -0.38 3.01 -5.45
CA PHE A 80 -1.11 4.18 -4.93
C PHE A 80 -0.44 5.54 -5.26
N THR A 81 0.54 5.58 -6.17
CA THR A 81 1.29 6.82 -6.51
C THR A 81 0.37 7.98 -6.92
N GLN A 82 -0.68 7.72 -7.68
CA GLN A 82 -1.57 8.79 -8.18
C GLN A 82 -2.66 9.18 -7.18
N ASN A 83 -3.20 8.22 -6.44
CA ASN A 83 -4.32 8.38 -5.52
C ASN A 83 -3.98 7.68 -4.20
N LYS A 84 -3.30 8.41 -3.30
CA LYS A 84 -2.86 7.87 -2.02
C LYS A 84 -4.00 7.90 -1.00
N PRO A 85 -4.47 6.75 -0.47
CA PRO A 85 -5.48 6.74 0.58
C PRO A 85 -4.88 7.20 1.91
N PRO A 86 -5.66 7.86 2.79
CA PRO A 86 -5.15 8.44 4.04
C PRO A 86 -4.45 7.43 4.96
N ILE A 87 -4.93 6.18 4.97
CA ILE A 87 -4.43 5.13 5.88
C ILE A 87 -3.15 4.43 5.38
N LEU A 88 -2.69 4.75 4.16
CA LEU A 88 -1.59 4.01 3.53
C LEU A 88 -0.29 4.13 4.32
N ASP A 89 0.03 5.31 4.84
CA ASP A 89 1.32 5.52 5.52
C ASP A 89 1.40 4.73 6.81
N GLN A 90 0.33 4.73 7.60
CA GLN A 90 0.21 4.00 8.85
C GLN A 90 0.28 2.49 8.57
N TRP A 91 -0.43 2.02 7.54
CA TRP A 91 -0.38 0.63 7.11
C TRP A 91 1.04 0.18 6.74
N LEU A 92 1.74 0.99 5.93
CA LEU A 92 3.11 0.67 5.52
C LEU A 92 4.08 0.72 6.71
N HIS A 93 3.90 1.66 7.64
CA HIS A 93 4.70 1.75 8.85
C HIS A 93 4.51 0.51 9.74
N PHE A 94 3.26 0.10 9.98
CA PHE A 94 2.93 -1.15 10.69
C PHE A 94 3.63 -2.37 10.07
N LEU A 95 3.59 -2.49 8.74
CA LEU A 95 4.24 -3.60 8.05
C LEU A 95 5.77 -3.56 8.13
N ILE A 96 6.38 -2.37 8.20
CA ILE A 96 7.83 -2.20 8.38
C ILE A 96 8.24 -2.68 9.78
N GLU A 97 7.55 -2.19 10.82
CA GLU A 97 7.80 -2.54 12.23
C GLU A 97 7.52 -4.02 12.51
N ASN A 98 6.56 -4.61 11.81
CA ASN A 98 6.24 -6.04 11.84
C ASN A 98 5.98 -6.63 13.23
N PRO A 99 5.09 -6.01 14.04
CA PRO A 99 4.81 -6.50 15.39
C PRO A 99 4.31 -7.96 15.40
N SER A 100 3.59 -8.37 14.36
CA SER A 100 3.05 -9.73 14.21
C SER A 100 4.02 -10.74 13.58
N GLY A 101 5.23 -10.32 13.19
CA GLY A 101 6.24 -11.21 12.60
C GLY A 101 5.84 -11.86 11.27
N ILE A 102 4.98 -11.22 10.47
CA ILE A 102 4.53 -11.79 9.20
C ILE A 102 5.68 -11.85 8.19
N LYS A 103 5.68 -12.91 7.38
CA LYS A 103 6.67 -13.11 6.30
C LYS A 103 6.18 -12.62 4.95
N GLY A 104 4.87 -12.54 4.76
CA GLY A 104 4.29 -12.15 3.48
C GLY A 104 2.82 -11.83 3.54
N ILE A 105 2.32 -11.32 2.41
CA ILE A 105 0.95 -10.86 2.21
C ILE A 105 0.23 -11.82 1.28
N SER A 106 -0.89 -12.37 1.74
CA SER A 106 -1.74 -13.23 0.93
C SER A 106 -2.51 -12.43 -0.12
N ARG A 107 -2.99 -13.11 -1.17
CA ARG A 107 -3.86 -12.50 -2.19
C ARG A 107 -5.13 -11.90 -1.60
N ASP A 108 -5.69 -12.57 -0.60
CA ASP A 108 -6.92 -12.14 0.06
C ASP A 108 -6.68 -10.83 0.81
N THR A 109 -5.66 -10.78 1.67
CA THR A 109 -5.24 -9.57 2.39
C THR A 109 -4.96 -8.41 1.43
N TRP A 110 -4.24 -8.65 0.33
CA TRP A 110 -3.98 -7.63 -0.69
C TRP A 110 -5.27 -7.09 -1.29
N ASN A 111 -6.17 -7.96 -1.75
CA ASN A 111 -7.44 -7.55 -2.36
C ASN A 111 -8.34 -6.82 -1.36
N MET A 112 -8.39 -7.29 -0.12
CA MET A 112 -9.23 -6.70 0.92
C MET A 112 -8.72 -5.33 1.36
N PHE A 113 -7.41 -5.08 1.29
CA PHE A 113 -6.85 -3.79 1.63
C PHE A 113 -7.40 -2.65 0.75
N LEU A 114 -7.67 -2.90 -0.53
CA LEU A 114 -8.28 -1.87 -1.39
C LEU A 114 -9.67 -1.46 -0.88
N ASN A 115 -10.49 -2.43 -0.47
CA ASN A 115 -11.80 -2.15 0.11
C ASN A 115 -11.65 -1.45 1.46
N PHE A 116 -10.71 -1.92 2.29
CA PHE A 116 -10.38 -1.29 3.56
C PHE A 116 -10.06 0.21 3.40
N THR A 117 -9.27 0.58 2.38
CA THR A 117 -8.96 2.00 2.11
C THR A 117 -10.14 2.86 1.65
N GLN A 118 -11.22 2.24 1.19
CA GLN A 118 -12.44 2.93 0.74
C GLN A 118 -13.47 3.04 1.86
N VAL A 119 -13.55 2.00 2.71
CA VAL A 119 -14.50 1.92 3.81
C VAL A 119 -13.97 2.69 5.01
N ILE A 120 -12.71 2.49 5.38
CA ILE A 120 -12.15 2.98 6.63
C ILE A 120 -11.62 4.40 6.50
N GLY A 121 -12.11 5.26 7.39
CA GLY A 121 -11.70 6.65 7.53
C GLY A 121 -10.27 6.79 8.09
N PRO A 122 -9.69 8.00 8.01
CA PRO A 122 -8.34 8.27 8.49
C PRO A 122 -8.16 8.06 10.01
N ASP A 123 -9.26 8.11 10.76
CA ASP A 123 -9.30 7.99 12.21
C ASP A 123 -9.54 6.55 12.70
N LEU A 124 -9.83 5.60 11.79
CA LEU A 124 -10.21 4.21 12.10
C LEU A 124 -11.50 4.06 12.92
N SER A 125 -12.27 5.14 13.13
CA SER A 125 -13.42 5.15 14.04
C SER A 125 -14.59 4.28 13.56
N ASN A 126 -14.64 4.01 12.26
CA ASN A 126 -15.65 3.19 11.63
C ASN A 126 -15.21 1.73 11.41
N TYR A 127 -14.06 1.34 11.96
CA TYR A 127 -13.63 -0.05 11.97
C TYR A 127 -14.41 -0.87 13.00
N SER A 128 -14.75 -2.12 12.64
CA SER A 128 -15.35 -3.10 13.55
C SER A 128 -14.65 -4.45 13.40
N GLU A 129 -14.23 -5.04 14.52
CA GLU A 129 -13.67 -6.40 14.58
C GLU A 129 -14.70 -7.49 14.27
N ASP A 130 -16.00 -7.17 14.36
CA ASP A 130 -17.09 -8.09 14.03
C ASP A 130 -17.28 -8.27 12.50
N GLU A 131 -16.65 -7.42 11.69
CA GLU A 131 -16.67 -7.54 10.23
C GLU A 131 -15.67 -8.60 9.75
N ALA A 132 -15.94 -9.19 8.59
CA ALA A 132 -15.14 -10.30 8.03
C ALA A 132 -13.81 -9.84 7.38
N TRP A 133 -13.06 -8.97 8.07
CA TRP A 133 -11.75 -8.53 7.62
C TRP A 133 -10.67 -9.59 7.88
N PRO A 134 -9.58 -9.62 7.10
CA PRO A 134 -8.40 -10.39 7.44
C PRO A 134 -7.87 -9.99 8.81
N SER A 135 -7.51 -10.96 9.66
CA SER A 135 -7.07 -10.69 11.04
C SER A 135 -5.83 -9.79 11.17
N LEU A 136 -5.05 -9.65 10.09
CA LEU A 136 -3.94 -8.70 10.04
C LEU A 136 -4.42 -7.24 10.16
N PHE A 137 -5.65 -6.95 9.75
CA PHE A 137 -6.26 -5.62 9.88
C PHE A 137 -6.62 -5.32 11.33
N ASP A 138 -7.12 -6.31 12.09
CA ASP A 138 -7.33 -6.16 13.54
C ASP A 138 -6.02 -5.77 14.21
N THR A 139 -4.95 -6.53 13.94
CA THR A 139 -3.64 -6.24 14.54
C THR A 139 -3.07 -4.89 14.11
N PHE A 140 -3.34 -4.45 12.88
CA PHE A 140 -2.97 -3.12 12.42
C PHE A 140 -3.71 -2.02 13.17
N VAL A 141 -5.03 -2.16 13.32
CA VAL A 141 -5.87 -1.17 14.01
C VAL A 141 -5.48 -1.07 15.48
N GLU A 142 -5.33 -2.21 16.17
CA GLU A 142 -4.83 -2.25 17.56
C GLU A 142 -3.48 -1.55 17.71
N TRP A 143 -2.53 -1.86 16.81
CA TRP A 143 -1.20 -1.28 16.83
C TRP A 143 -1.21 0.24 16.58
N GLU A 144 -2.00 0.72 15.62
CA GLU A 144 -2.09 2.14 15.29
C GLU A 144 -2.75 2.95 16.41
N MET A 145 -3.78 2.39 17.07
CA MET A 145 -4.45 3.04 18.20
C MET A 145 -3.51 3.16 19.41
N GLU A 146 -2.76 2.12 19.72
CA GLU A 146 -1.74 2.14 20.77
C GLU A 146 -0.61 3.14 20.46
N ARG A 147 -0.19 3.25 19.19
CA ARG A 147 0.82 4.22 18.75
C ARG A 147 0.34 5.65 18.95
N ARG A 148 -0.90 5.97 18.55
CA ARG A 148 -1.50 7.30 18.72
C ARG A 148 -1.60 7.70 20.19
N LYS A 149 -2.04 6.79 21.04
CA LYS A 149 -2.11 7.01 22.49
C LYS A 149 -0.75 7.38 23.09
N LYS A 150 0.31 6.65 22.72
CA LYS A 150 1.69 6.96 23.15
C LYS A 150 2.18 8.32 22.66
N GLU A 151 1.84 8.70 21.43
CA GLU A 151 2.19 10.02 20.88
C GLU A 151 1.47 11.16 21.62
N GLU A 152 0.22 10.96 22.04
CA GLU A 152 -0.56 11.92 22.84
C GLU A 152 -0.02 12.07 24.27
N GLU A 153 0.33 10.96 24.93
CA GLU A 153 0.96 10.95 26.25
C GLU A 153 2.31 11.68 26.21
N THR A 154 3.14 11.41 25.19
CA THR A 154 4.45 12.06 25.02
C THR A 154 4.32 13.57 24.78
N LYS A 155 3.35 13.99 23.97
CA LYS A 155 3.08 15.43 23.72
C LYS A 155 2.62 16.14 24.99
N SER A 156 1.75 15.50 25.77
CA SER A 156 1.23 16.08 27.03
C SER A 156 2.35 16.29 28.05
N ILE A 157 3.28 15.34 28.18
CA ILE A 157 4.46 15.47 29.05
C ILE A 157 5.37 16.60 28.56
N THR A 158 5.65 16.65 27.25
CA THR A 158 6.53 17.68 26.67
C THR A 158 5.96 19.09 26.81
N SER A 159 4.62 19.26 26.74
CA SER A 159 3.98 20.57 26.96
C SER A 159 4.05 21.05 28.40
N LEU A 160 3.95 20.13 29.38
CA LEU A 160 4.10 20.44 30.81
C LEU A 160 5.53 20.92 31.12
N ASP A 161 6.54 20.29 30.52
CA ASP A 161 7.94 20.68 30.71
C ASP A 161 8.29 22.06 30.11
N THR A 162 7.57 22.50 29.07
CA THR A 162 7.75 23.85 28.48
C THR A 162 7.05 24.98 29.24
N GLU A 163 5.99 24.68 29.99
CA GLU A 163 5.31 25.67 30.82
C GLU A 163 6.11 25.95 32.11
N ASP A 164 6.74 24.93 32.69
CA ASP A 164 7.58 25.07 33.91
C ASP A 164 8.85 25.92 33.67
N LEU A 165 9.39 25.92 32.44
CA LEU A 165 10.53 26.76 32.05
C LEU A 165 10.17 28.24 31.81
N CYS A 166 8.90 28.58 31.61
CA CYS A 166 8.48 29.97 31.43
C CYS A 166 8.20 30.70 32.76
N GLU A 167 7.96 29.97 33.86
CA GLU A 167 7.74 30.56 35.19
C GLU A 167 9.06 30.86 35.94
N GLU A 168 10.18 30.22 35.59
CA GLU A 168 11.48 30.49 36.24
C GLU A 168 12.22 31.75 35.72
N GLU A 169 11.83 32.36 34.59
CA GLU A 169 12.46 33.60 34.08
C GLU A 169 11.86 34.92 34.65
N GLN A 170 10.96 34.86 35.64
CA GLN A 170 10.36 36.06 36.27
C GLN A 170 10.69 36.27 37.76
N THR A 171 11.69 35.58 38.32
CA THR A 171 12.16 35.83 39.70
C THR A 171 13.60 36.30 39.81
#